data_AF-A0A1T2Z976-F1
#
_entry.id   AF-A0A1T2Z976-F1
#
_cell.length_a   1.000
_cell.length_b   1.000
_cell.length_c   1.000
_cell.angle_alpha   90.00
_cell.angle_beta   90.00
_cell.angle_gamma   90.00
#
_symmetry.space_group_name_H-M   'P 1'
#
loop_
_entity.id
_entity.type
_entity.pdbx_description
1 polymer ?
#
loop_
_entity_poly.entity_id
_entity_poly.type
_entity_poly.pdbx_seq_one_letter_code
_entity_poly.pdbx_strand_id
1 'polypeptide(L)'
;MPYDYQGSASVITASRHLGTQSDERLNASVSIHLTSSGKPTLARLSFEIPLDWPGNPNFVTVNLPDGSSVSGVIAEIERPNTGPGWVTFTVDD
;
A
#
# COMPACT_ATOMS: atom_id res chain seq x y z
N MET A 1 1.81 6.45 -16.27
CA MET A 1 2.58 5.19 -16.29
C MET A 1 1.73 4.09 -15.67
N PRO A 2 1.65 2.88 -16.24
CA PRO A 2 0.98 1.77 -15.56
C PRO A 2 1.90 1.25 -14.45
N TYR A 3 1.45 1.34 -13.20
CA TYR A 3 2.10 0.72 -12.03
C TYR A 3 1.48 -0.66 -11.75
N ASP A 4 0.97 -1.33 -12.78
CA ASP A 4 0.37 -2.65 -12.65
C ASP A 4 1.47 -3.68 -12.35
N TYR A 5 1.32 -4.40 -11.24
CA TYR A 5 2.27 -5.41 -10.80
C TYR A 5 1.58 -6.54 -10.03
N GLN A 6 1.99 -7.77 -10.29
CA GLN A 6 1.56 -8.94 -9.54
C GLN A 6 2.77 -9.78 -9.13
N GLY A 7 2.90 -10.08 -7.84
CA GLY A 7 4.00 -10.86 -7.30
C GLY A 7 4.34 -10.48 -5.87
N SER A 8 5.49 -10.95 -5.39
CA SER A 8 5.97 -10.60 -4.04
C SER A 8 6.67 -9.24 -4.04
N ALA A 9 6.20 -8.34 -3.17
CA ALA A 9 6.77 -7.02 -2.96
C ALA A 9 6.87 -6.71 -1.47
N SER A 10 7.59 -5.65 -1.10
CA SER A 10 7.59 -5.16 0.28
C SER A 10 6.62 -3.99 0.40
N VAL A 11 5.73 -4.05 1.39
CA VAL A 11 4.72 -3.01 1.63
C VAL A 11 4.98 -2.34 2.97
N ILE A 12 5.09 -1.02 2.99
CA ILE A 12 5.19 -0.23 4.21
C ILE A 12 3.85 0.46 4.41
N THR A 13 3.22 0.24 5.56
CA THR A 13 2.00 0.93 5.98
C THR A 13 2.38 1.95 7.05
N ALA A 14 1.83 3.16 6.97
CA ALA A 14 2.25 4.25 7.84
C ALA A 14 1.07 5.12 8.31
N SER A 15 1.21 5.67 9.51
CA SER A 15 0.40 6.77 10.03
C SER A 15 1.25 8.04 10.05
N ARG A 16 1.05 8.94 9.09
CA ARG A 16 1.76 10.21 8.97
C ARG A 16 0.87 11.36 9.44
N HIS A 17 1.25 12.01 10.54
CA HIS A 17 0.56 13.18 11.06
C HIS A 17 1.56 14.34 11.20
N LEU A 18 1.12 15.55 10.87
CA LEU A 18 1.94 16.75 10.98
C LEU A 18 2.35 16.96 12.44
N GLY A 19 3.65 16.93 12.71
CA GLY A 19 4.23 17.17 14.03
C GLY A 19 4.43 15.94 14.92
N THR A 20 4.17 14.73 14.41
CA THR A 20 4.38 13.46 15.14
C THR A 20 5.29 12.51 14.38
N GLN A 21 5.97 11.63 15.11
CA GLN A 21 6.74 10.55 14.51
C GLN A 21 5.80 9.60 13.75
N SER A 22 6.15 9.28 12.50
CA SER A 22 5.43 8.30 11.71
C SER A 22 5.51 6.92 12.37
N ASP A 23 4.36 6.29 12.63
CA ASP A 23 4.31 4.87 12.98
C ASP A 23 4.26 4.07 11.68
N GLU A 24 5.36 3.39 11.35
CA GLU A 24 5.55 2.64 10.10
C GLU A 24 5.68 1.14 10.40
N ARG A 25 4.97 0.32 9.62
CA ARG A 25 5.02 -1.14 9.69
C ARG A 25 5.47 -1.72 8.36
N LEU A 26 6.58 -2.46 8.41
CA LEU A 26 7.13 -3.16 7.26
C LEU A 26 6.50 -4.55 7.13
N ASN A 27 5.87 -4.78 5.99
CA ASN A 27 5.41 -6.08 5.55
C ASN A 27 6.35 -6.57 4.44
N ALA A 28 7.33 -7.36 4.84
CA ALA A 28 8.33 -7.90 3.92
C ALA A 28 7.74 -9.07 3.11
N SER A 29 8.01 -9.08 1.81
CA SER A 29 7.70 -10.22 0.91
C SER A 29 6.22 -10.66 0.91
N VAL A 30 5.30 -9.71 0.70
CA VAL A 30 3.87 -9.98 0.59
C VAL A 30 3.50 -10.26 -0.86
N SER A 31 2.71 -11.29 -1.11
CA SER A 31 2.02 -11.48 -2.39
C SER A 31 0.97 -10.40 -2.59
N ILE A 32 1.19 -9.56 -3.60
CA ILE A 32 0.34 -8.42 -3.91
C ILE A 32 -0.13 -8.43 -5.37
N HIS A 33 -1.23 -7.71 -5.59
CA HIS A 33 -1.69 -7.32 -6.91
C HIS A 33 -1.97 -5.81 -6.89
N LEU A 34 -1.06 -5.04 -7.49
CA LEU A 34 -1.15 -3.62 -7.69
C LEU A 34 -1.76 -3.34 -9.06
N THR A 35 -2.80 -2.52 -9.10
CA THR A 35 -3.51 -2.15 -10.34
C THR A 35 -3.78 -0.65 -10.40
N SER A 36 -3.71 -0.07 -11.59
CA SER A 36 -4.23 1.26 -11.84
C SER A 36 -5.74 1.23 -12.00
N SER A 37 -6.43 2.11 -11.28
CA SER A 37 -7.89 2.20 -11.32
C SER A 37 -8.45 2.84 -12.61
N GLY A 38 -7.60 3.15 -13.59
CA GLY A 38 -7.97 3.91 -14.79
C GLY A 38 -8.16 5.42 -14.53
N LYS A 39 -8.14 5.86 -13.26
CA LYS A 39 -7.95 7.27 -12.89
C LYS A 39 -6.44 7.56 -12.82
N PRO A 40 -5.97 8.69 -13.35
CA PRO A 40 -4.54 8.96 -13.50
C PRO A 40 -3.73 8.92 -12.19
N THR A 41 -4.39 9.07 -11.04
CA THR A 41 -3.72 9.18 -9.73
C THR A 41 -4.20 8.17 -8.69
N LEU A 42 -4.98 7.13 -9.03
CA LEU A 42 -5.42 6.13 -8.05
C LEU A 42 -4.89 4.73 -8.37
N ALA A 43 -4.19 4.13 -7.40
CA ALA A 43 -3.78 2.74 -7.40
C ALA A 43 -4.64 1.91 -6.42
N ARG A 44 -4.85 0.64 -6.77
CA ARG A 44 -5.44 -0.37 -5.90
C ARG A 44 -4.44 -1.48 -5.67
N LEU A 45 -4.06 -1.68 -4.42
CA LEU A 45 -3.23 -2.77 -3.94
C LEU A 45 -4.12 -3.81 -3.25
N SER A 46 -4.14 -5.02 -3.79
CA SER A 46 -4.77 -6.19 -3.15
C SER A 46 -3.69 -7.08 -2.56
N PHE A 47 -3.97 -7.70 -1.42
CA PHE A 47 -3.06 -8.62 -0.72
C PHE A 47 -3.83 -9.85 -0.23
N GLU A 48 -3.19 -11.01 -0.26
CA GLU A 48 -3.84 -12.29 0.08
C GLU A 48 -3.82 -12.59 1.59
N ILE A 49 -2.85 -12.01 2.30
CA ILE A 49 -2.67 -12.17 3.75
C ILE A 49 -2.83 -10.82 4.45
N PRO A 50 -3.34 -10.79 5.70
CA PRO A 50 -3.41 -9.56 6.47
C PRO A 50 -2.03 -8.91 6.61
N LEU A 51 -1.97 -7.61 6.33
CA LEU A 51 -0.79 -6.79 6.58
C LEU A 51 -0.77 -6.32 8.05
N ASP A 52 0.42 -6.11 8.59
CA ASP A 52 0.61 -5.30 9.79
C ASP A 52 0.33 -3.83 9.45
N TRP A 53 -0.42 -3.19 10.34
CA TRP A 53 -0.85 -1.81 10.19
C TRP A 53 -0.60 -1.04 11.48
N PRO A 54 -0.19 0.23 11.38
CA PRO A 54 -0.24 1.13 12.52
C PRO A 54 -1.69 1.43 12.93
N GLY A 55 -1.87 2.09 14.07
CA GLY A 55 -3.21 2.34 14.63
C GLY A 55 -4.15 3.13 13.71
N ASN A 56 -3.63 4.14 13.01
CA ASN A 56 -4.40 5.03 12.13
C ASN A 56 -3.73 5.18 10.76
N PRO A 57 -3.69 4.11 9.94
CA PRO A 57 -2.94 4.15 8.70
C PRO A 57 -3.57 5.14 7.72
N ASN A 58 -2.73 5.98 7.14
CA ASN A 58 -3.15 6.96 6.15
C ASN A 58 -2.20 7.03 4.95
N PHE A 59 -1.10 6.29 4.97
CA PHE A 59 -0.10 6.29 3.93
C PHE A 59 0.39 4.87 3.67
N VAL A 60 0.69 4.56 2.41
CA VAL A 60 1.24 3.27 1.98
C VAL A 60 2.37 3.49 0.98
N THR A 61 3.39 2.65 1.08
CA THR A 61 4.48 2.56 0.09
C THR A 61 4.62 1.11 -0.33
N VAL A 62 4.62 0.87 -1.63
CA VAL A 62 4.87 -0.42 -2.25
C VAL A 62 6.24 -0.38 -2.90
N ASN A 63 7.19 -1.13 -2.35
CA ASN A 63 8.52 -1.29 -2.91
C ASN A 63 8.52 -2.49 -3.86
N LEU A 64 8.64 -2.23 -5.15
CA LEU A 64 8.67 -3.23 -6.19
C LEU A 64 10.06 -3.87 -6.30
N PRO A 65 10.16 -5.13 -6.73
CA PRO A 65 11.44 -5.84 -6.81
C PRO A 65 12.39 -5.29 -7.88
N ASP A 66 11.89 -4.47 -8.81
CA ASP A 66 12.71 -3.75 -9.79
C ASP A 66 13.43 -2.52 -9.20
N GLY A 67 13.23 -2.25 -7.90
CA GLY A 67 13.80 -1.12 -7.18
C GLY A 67 12.94 0.15 -7.26
N SER A 68 11.84 0.14 -8.01
CA SER A 68 10.89 1.25 -8.03
C SER A 68 9.98 1.22 -6.80
N SER A 69 9.35 2.35 -6.49
CA SER A 69 8.45 2.46 -5.35
C SER A 69 7.22 3.27 -5.72
N VAL A 70 6.05 2.78 -5.33
CA VAL A 70 4.76 3.45 -5.56
C VAL A 70 4.20 3.80 -4.19
N SER A 71 4.03 5.08 -3.91
CA SER A 71 3.61 5.55 -2.59
C SER A 71 2.47 6.54 -2.66
N GLY A 72 1.74 6.66 -1.55
CA GLY A 72 0.53 7.45 -1.58
C GLY A 72 -0.32 7.49 -0.33
N VAL A 73 -1.25 8.44 -0.32
CA VAL A 73 -2.26 8.61 0.73
C VAL A 73 -3.38 7.60 0.51
N ILE A 74 -3.74 6.88 1.56
CA ILE A 74 -4.82 5.91 1.53
C ILE A 74 -6.15 6.66 1.38
N ALA A 75 -6.88 6.34 0.32
CA ALA A 75 -8.22 6.87 0.05
C ALA A 75 -9.31 5.94 0.62
N GLU A 76 -9.11 4.63 0.50
CA GLU A 76 -10.06 3.61 0.95
C GLU A 76 -9.31 2.33 1.30
N ILE A 77 -9.76 1.60 2.30
CA ILE A 77 -9.09 0.39 2.77
C ILE A 77 -10.07 -0.64 3.31
N GLU A 78 -9.89 -1.89 2.90
CA GLU A 78 -10.49 -3.06 3.50
C GLU A 78 -9.38 -3.94 4.07
N ARG A 79 -9.33 -4.03 5.40
CA ARG A 79 -8.28 -4.73 6.15
C ARG A 79 -8.90 -5.74 7.11
N PRO A 80 -9.28 -6.93 6.62
CA PRO A 80 -9.82 -7.98 7.46
C PRO A 80 -8.75 -8.48 8.45
N ASN A 81 -9.18 -8.85 9.66
CA ASN A 81 -8.29 -9.47 10.65
C ASN A 81 -7.84 -10.88 10.24
N THR A 82 -8.57 -11.51 9.32
CA THR A 82 -8.29 -12.84 8.77
C THR A 82 -8.61 -12.86 7.28
N GLY A 83 -7.61 -13.06 6.43
CA GLY A 83 -7.80 -13.26 4.99
C GLY A 83 -7.35 -12.09 4.09
N PRO A 84 -7.78 -12.10 2.82
CA PRO A 84 -7.36 -11.12 1.83
C PRO A 84 -7.98 -9.76 2.09
N GLY A 85 -7.28 -8.70 1.70
CA GLY A 85 -7.77 -7.34 1.78
C GLY A 85 -7.26 -6.49 0.63
N TRP A 86 -7.64 -5.22 0.64
CA TRP A 86 -7.21 -4.27 -0.38
C TRP A 86 -7.11 -2.85 0.18
N VAL A 87 -6.31 -2.03 -0.48
CA VAL A 87 -6.17 -0.61 -0.20
C VAL A 87 -6.13 0.15 -1.51
N THR A 88 -6.89 1.22 -1.58
CA THR A 88 -6.87 2.19 -2.67
C THR A 88 -6.16 3.45 -2.18
N PHE A 89 -5.18 3.94 -2.92
CA PHE A 89 -4.39 5.10 -2.53
C PHE A 89 -4.03 5.98 -3.73
N THR A 90 -3.73 7.24 -3.43
CA THR A 90 -3.34 8.22 -4.45
C THR A 90 -1.86 8.06 -4.79
N VAL A 91 -1.49 7.88 -6.04
CA VAL A 91 -0.07 7.87 -6.44
C VAL A 91 0.43 9.31 -6.55
N ASP A 92 1.42 9.67 -5.74
CA ASP A 92 2.20 10.91 -5.88
C ASP A 92 3.23 10.70 -7.01
N ASP A 93 3.30 11.61 -7.98
CA ASP A 93 4.26 11.59 -9.12
C ASP A 93 5.63 12.14 -8.71
#